data_AF-A0A9C9Z645-F1
#
_entry.id   AF-A0A9C9Z645-F1
#
_cell.length_a   1.000
_cell.length_b   1.000
_cell.length_c   1.000
_cell.angle_alpha   90.00
_cell.angle_beta   90.00
_cell.angle_gamma   90.00
#
_symmetry.space_group_name_H-M   'P 1'
#
loop_
_entity.id
_entity.type
_entity.pdbx_description
1 polymer ?
#
loop_
_entity_poly.entity_id
_entity_poly.type
_entity_poly.pdbx_seq_one_letter_code
_entity_poly.pdbx_strand_id
1 'polypeptide(L)'
;MATVITHQLTQEAGAHGKFQWFVIYNNLGHSKTPVETKRQSDIPIKKQLFLLLFSATALINTAWSIEASLLTPDPLLLQQRSDFNAARQAIKDNRPDELKRLKSRLETYPLYPYLEYWYLNRHLTSVAPEQIEHFINQHGADTSLARRLHYRWLTAIAKAGQWQKLLSNYRPGTDVALQCHYRRALYQSGDQAAAFKGIETLWLVGKSQPKACDPLFKAWQETPQFTPAMAWQRVELAMQRGEIYLARYLERFLTPEQRAKAQLWREVYRSPEKMMQHAILQRDTPWSRTVLLQGIKRLARRQPLKAARQWETLASNYAFNGEQIVSAEKHIALHLASQGEPEAMPWLISLADDSDAKVREWRVLMAIKMNDWEETLF
;
A
#
# COMPACT_ATOMS: atom_id res chain seq x y z
N MET A 1 -73.61 9.87 -8.50
CA MET A 1 -73.79 8.81 -7.47
C MET A 1 -72.46 8.60 -6.79
N ALA A 2 -72.24 9.36 -5.72
CA ALA A 2 -71.03 9.34 -4.92
C ALA A 2 -71.14 8.24 -3.85
N THR A 3 -70.05 7.54 -3.58
CA THR A 3 -69.84 6.95 -2.24
C THR A 3 -68.35 6.96 -1.91
N VAL A 4 -68.01 7.90 -1.06
CA VAL A 4 -66.80 7.98 -0.25
C VAL A 4 -67.04 7.15 1.00
N ILE A 5 -66.13 6.25 1.38
CA ILE A 5 -65.99 5.83 2.79
C ILE A 5 -64.50 5.81 3.14
N THR A 6 -64.14 6.82 3.91
CA THR A 6 -62.99 6.91 4.80
C THR A 6 -63.08 5.89 5.94
N HIS A 7 -61.98 5.24 6.30
CA HIS A 7 -61.66 5.03 7.72
C HIS A 7 -60.14 4.90 7.93
N GLN A 8 -59.60 5.88 8.66
CA GLN A 8 -58.35 5.79 9.42
C GLN A 8 -58.62 4.97 10.68
N LEU A 9 -57.65 4.14 11.09
CA LEU A 9 -57.32 3.86 12.49
C LEU A 9 -55.86 3.37 12.58
N THR A 10 -55.29 3.69 13.73
CA THR A 10 -53.87 3.84 14.10
C THR A 10 -53.19 2.56 14.59
N GLN A 11 -51.85 2.58 14.53
CA GLN A 11 -50.82 1.94 15.37
C GLN A 11 -51.18 0.68 16.18
N GLU A 12 -50.36 -0.38 16.03
CA GLU A 12 -49.56 -0.91 17.15
C GLU A 12 -48.44 -1.87 16.67
N ALA A 13 -47.37 -1.91 17.46
CA ALA A 13 -46.12 -2.61 17.20
C ALA A 13 -46.14 -4.06 17.69
N GLY A 14 -45.26 -4.90 17.11
CA GLY A 14 -44.60 -5.95 17.88
C GLY A 14 -44.55 -7.35 17.28
N ALA A 15 -43.35 -7.93 17.42
CA ALA A 15 -43.05 -9.35 17.67
C ALA A 15 -42.73 -10.31 16.49
N HIS A 16 -41.43 -10.61 16.44
CA HIS A 16 -40.82 -11.95 16.35
C HIS A 16 -41.11 -12.85 15.13
N GLY A 17 -40.13 -12.93 14.22
CA GLY A 17 -39.95 -14.06 13.31
C GLY A 17 -38.59 -14.73 13.50
N LYS A 18 -38.51 -15.77 14.33
CA LYS A 18 -37.40 -16.74 14.34
C LYS A 18 -37.62 -17.70 13.17
N PHE A 19 -36.66 -17.82 12.25
CA PHE A 19 -36.66 -18.89 11.25
C PHE A 19 -35.62 -19.96 11.61
N GLN A 20 -36.11 -21.13 12.04
CA GLN A 20 -35.34 -22.37 12.07
C GLN A 20 -35.48 -23.05 10.70
N TRP A 21 -34.37 -23.39 10.06
CA TRP A 21 -34.36 -24.21 8.85
C TRP A 21 -33.95 -25.64 9.18
N PHE A 22 -34.85 -26.59 8.94
CA PHE A 22 -34.58 -28.02 8.88
C PHE A 22 -34.00 -28.35 7.49
N VAL A 23 -32.88 -29.10 7.46
CA VAL A 23 -32.31 -29.67 6.23
C VAL A 23 -32.74 -31.13 6.13
N ILE A 24 -33.39 -31.50 5.03
CA ILE A 24 -33.57 -32.89 4.58
C ILE A 24 -32.83 -33.04 3.26
N TYR A 25 -31.82 -33.90 3.22
CA TYR A 25 -31.22 -34.39 1.97
C TYR A 25 -31.56 -35.86 1.80
N ASN A 26 -32.00 -36.25 0.60
CA ASN A 26 -32.05 -37.65 0.19
C ASN A 26 -31.58 -37.83 -1.27
N ASN A 27 -30.46 -38.53 -1.38
CA ASN A 27 -30.01 -39.55 -2.34
C ASN A 27 -30.23 -39.45 -3.87
N LEU A 28 -29.07 -39.38 -4.55
CA LEU A 28 -28.49 -40.33 -5.53
C LEU A 28 -29.37 -40.97 -6.63
N GLY A 29 -28.94 -40.75 -7.88
CA GLY A 29 -29.27 -41.59 -9.04
C GLY A 29 -28.17 -41.55 -10.10
N HIS A 30 -27.33 -42.59 -10.14
CA HIS A 30 -26.44 -42.90 -11.25
C HIS A 30 -27.22 -43.57 -12.39
N SER A 31 -26.93 -43.22 -13.64
CA SER A 31 -27.08 -44.17 -14.75
C SER A 31 -25.92 -44.04 -15.74
N LYS A 32 -25.27 -45.18 -15.97
CA LYS A 32 -24.33 -45.44 -17.07
C LYS A 32 -25.10 -46.16 -18.16
N THR A 33 -24.87 -45.82 -19.43
CA THR A 33 -24.96 -46.78 -20.54
C THR A 33 -23.86 -46.47 -21.57
N PRO A 34 -23.20 -47.50 -22.13
CA PRO A 34 -22.22 -47.37 -23.21
C PRO A 34 -22.83 -47.79 -24.56
N VAL A 35 -22.37 -47.19 -25.67
CA VAL A 35 -22.53 -47.77 -27.00
C VAL A 35 -21.23 -47.59 -27.79
N GLU A 36 -20.68 -48.73 -28.16
CA GLU A 36 -19.52 -48.95 -29.03
C GLU A 36 -20.05 -49.22 -30.45
N THR A 37 -19.49 -48.61 -31.50
CA THR A 37 -19.10 -49.30 -32.74
C THR A 37 -18.42 -48.40 -33.77
N LYS A 38 -17.34 -48.95 -34.33
CA LYS A 38 -16.51 -48.47 -35.45
C LYS A 38 -17.29 -48.26 -36.75
N ARG A 39 -16.84 -47.30 -37.58
CA ARG A 39 -16.66 -47.53 -39.02
C ARG A 39 -15.57 -46.61 -39.61
N GLN A 40 -14.81 -47.19 -40.53
CA GLN A 40 -13.61 -46.71 -41.19
C GLN A 40 -13.94 -46.38 -42.67
N SER A 41 -13.07 -45.60 -43.32
CA SER A 41 -13.01 -45.25 -44.76
C SER A 41 -13.95 -44.10 -45.18
N ASP A 42 -13.61 -43.11 -46.02
CA ASP A 42 -12.63 -42.98 -47.11
C ASP A 42 -12.20 -41.52 -47.36
N ILE A 43 -10.99 -41.36 -47.91
CA ILE A 43 -10.42 -40.13 -48.48
C ILE A 43 -10.69 -40.12 -49.99
N PRO A 44 -10.92 -38.95 -50.63
CA PRO A 44 -10.44 -38.77 -51.99
C PRO A 44 -9.55 -37.54 -52.16
N ILE A 45 -8.39 -37.82 -52.74
CA ILE A 45 -7.41 -36.91 -53.32
C ILE A 45 -7.90 -36.49 -54.71
N LYS A 46 -7.82 -35.20 -55.05
CA LYS A 46 -7.68 -34.74 -56.44
C LYS A 46 -6.57 -33.70 -56.57
N LYS A 47 -5.53 -34.08 -57.30
CA LYS A 47 -4.49 -33.24 -57.92
C LYS A 47 -4.96 -32.79 -59.30
N GLN A 48 -4.63 -31.57 -59.71
CA GLN A 48 -4.04 -31.16 -61.01
C GLN A 48 -4.00 -29.61 -61.04
N LEU A 49 -2.83 -28.96 -60.98
CA LEU A 49 -1.84 -28.73 -62.04
C LEU A 49 -2.30 -27.70 -63.09
N PHE A 50 -1.84 -26.45 -62.97
CA PHE A 50 -1.63 -25.56 -64.12
C PHE A 50 -0.44 -24.62 -63.84
N LEU A 51 0.59 -24.75 -64.68
CA LEU A 51 1.87 -24.05 -64.65
C LEU A 51 1.99 -23.21 -65.93
N LEU A 52 2.52 -21.99 -65.75
CA LEU A 52 3.32 -21.17 -66.67
C LEU A 52 2.67 -20.37 -67.80
N LEU A 53 2.98 -19.06 -67.79
CA LEU A 53 3.35 -18.13 -68.88
C LEU A 53 3.20 -16.70 -68.30
N PHE A 54 4.23 -15.90 -68.02
CA PHE A 54 5.10 -15.25 -68.99
C PHE A 54 6.36 -14.67 -68.32
N SER A 55 7.45 -14.72 -69.10
CA SER A 55 8.76 -14.11 -68.93
C SER A 55 8.79 -12.57 -68.93
N ALA A 56 9.92 -12.01 -68.46
CA ALA A 56 10.35 -10.60 -68.45
C ALA A 56 9.76 -9.79 -67.28
N THR A 57 10.53 -9.47 -66.24
CA THR A 57 11.62 -8.49 -66.28
C THR A 57 12.76 -8.85 -65.32
N ALA A 58 13.89 -9.29 -65.87
CA ALA A 58 15.19 -8.92 -65.31
C ALA A 58 15.46 -7.45 -65.70
N LEU A 59 16.23 -6.74 -64.87
CA LEU A 59 16.65 -5.33 -64.99
C LEU A 59 15.70 -4.31 -64.34
N ILE A 60 15.71 -4.26 -63.00
CA ILE A 60 15.92 -3.09 -62.12
C ILE A 60 15.88 -3.67 -60.71
N ASN A 61 16.99 -4.23 -60.23
CA ASN A 61 17.20 -4.53 -58.80
C ASN A 61 18.70 -4.63 -58.51
N THR A 62 19.45 -3.65 -58.98
CA THR A 62 20.86 -3.44 -58.66
C THR A 62 21.04 -2.03 -58.13
N ALA A 63 20.44 -1.72 -56.99
CA ALA A 63 20.79 -0.55 -56.16
C ALA A 63 20.00 -0.54 -54.83
N TRP A 64 19.98 -1.66 -54.11
CA TRP A 64 19.74 -1.62 -52.65
C TRP A 64 20.83 -2.42 -51.95
N SER A 65 22.08 -2.23 -52.39
CA SER A 65 23.19 -2.28 -51.46
C SER A 65 23.07 -1.02 -50.59
N ILE A 66 22.15 -1.03 -49.63
CA ILE A 66 22.31 -0.11 -48.51
C ILE A 66 23.60 -0.57 -47.85
N GLU A 67 24.64 0.23 -48.03
CA GLU A 67 25.88 0.13 -47.30
C GLU A 67 25.54 0.02 -45.81
N ALA A 68 25.68 -1.20 -45.28
CA ALA A 68 25.76 -1.45 -43.86
C ALA A 68 27.12 -0.95 -43.33
N SER A 69 27.47 0.31 -43.63
CA SER A 69 28.70 0.97 -43.21
C SER A 69 28.51 1.83 -41.96
N LEU A 70 27.40 1.69 -41.22
CA LEU A 70 27.05 2.57 -40.10
C LEU A 70 26.95 1.89 -38.72
N LEU A 71 27.63 0.77 -38.50
CA LEU A 71 27.69 0.11 -37.19
C LEU A 71 29.10 0.02 -36.58
N THR A 72 30.10 0.70 -37.13
CA THR A 72 31.35 0.93 -36.40
C THR A 72 31.10 2.02 -35.35
N PRO A 73 31.25 1.75 -34.05
CA PRO A 73 31.09 2.77 -33.03
C PRO A 73 32.08 3.91 -33.29
N ASP A 74 31.60 5.16 -33.22
CA ASP A 74 32.44 6.35 -33.33
C ASP A 74 33.68 6.21 -32.41
N PRO A 75 34.91 6.25 -32.94
CA PRO A 75 36.15 6.15 -32.14
C PRO A 75 36.19 7.16 -31.00
N LEU A 76 35.65 8.35 -31.19
CA LEU A 76 35.54 9.36 -30.14
C LEU A 76 34.63 8.87 -29.01
N LEU A 77 33.48 8.28 -29.34
CA LEU A 77 32.54 7.74 -28.36
C LEU A 77 33.14 6.55 -27.59
N LEU A 78 33.93 5.70 -28.24
CA LEU A 78 34.66 4.61 -27.56
C LEU A 78 35.69 5.15 -26.57
N GLN A 79 36.45 6.17 -26.95
CA GLN A 79 37.40 6.83 -26.06
C GLN A 79 36.68 7.51 -24.89
N GLN A 80 35.57 8.22 -25.13
CA GLN A 80 34.77 8.83 -24.07
C GLN A 80 34.17 7.79 -23.12
N ARG A 81 33.75 6.62 -23.61
CA ARG A 81 33.31 5.51 -22.74
C ARG A 81 34.43 4.98 -21.85
N SER A 82 35.64 4.85 -22.40
CA SER A 82 36.83 4.45 -21.65
C SER A 82 37.19 5.49 -20.58
N ASP A 83 37.27 6.77 -20.97
CA ASP A 83 37.57 7.89 -20.09
C ASP A 83 36.51 8.04 -18.98
N PHE A 84 35.22 7.80 -19.29
CA PHE A 84 34.14 7.82 -18.30
C PHE A 84 34.30 6.71 -17.25
N ASN A 85 34.66 5.51 -17.67
CA ASN A 85 34.91 4.39 -16.74
C ASN A 85 36.14 4.67 -15.87
N ALA A 86 37.20 5.22 -16.44
CA ALA A 86 38.37 5.67 -15.69
C ALA A 86 38.00 6.78 -14.68
N ALA A 87 37.17 7.75 -15.08
CA ALA A 87 36.75 8.85 -14.21
C ALA A 87 35.91 8.35 -13.03
N ARG A 88 35.01 7.40 -13.29
CA ARG A 88 34.25 6.72 -12.23
C ARG A 88 35.17 6.00 -11.25
N GLN A 89 36.23 5.36 -11.73
CA GLN A 89 37.21 4.68 -10.88
C GLN A 89 38.05 5.68 -10.09
N ALA A 90 38.48 6.79 -10.71
CA ALA A 90 39.16 7.89 -10.02
C ALA A 90 38.33 8.48 -8.86
N ILE A 91 37.00 8.61 -9.02
CA ILE A 91 36.10 9.02 -7.92
C ILE A 91 36.10 7.99 -6.78
N LYS A 92 36.04 6.68 -7.09
CA LYS A 92 36.06 5.62 -6.07
C LYS A 92 37.36 5.61 -5.28
N ASP A 93 38.47 5.84 -5.97
CA ASP A 93 39.83 5.79 -5.41
C ASP A 93 40.31 7.14 -4.86
N ASN A 94 39.46 8.18 -4.90
CA ASN A 94 39.78 9.52 -4.42
C ASN A 94 41.01 10.15 -5.10
N ARG A 95 41.08 10.06 -6.44
CA ARG A 95 42.14 10.61 -7.30
C ARG A 95 41.68 11.90 -8.01
N PRO A 96 41.75 13.09 -7.37
CA PRO A 96 41.14 14.32 -7.88
C PRO A 96 41.80 14.88 -9.15
N ASP A 97 43.14 14.79 -9.26
CA ASP A 97 43.87 15.32 -10.42
C ASP A 97 43.57 14.54 -11.71
N GLU A 98 43.52 13.21 -11.59
CA GLU A 98 43.11 12.33 -12.68
C GLU A 98 41.66 12.56 -13.08
N LEU A 99 40.76 12.69 -12.09
CA LEU A 99 39.36 13.04 -12.34
C LEU A 99 39.24 14.35 -13.11
N LYS A 100 39.97 15.39 -12.71
CA LYS A 100 39.96 16.71 -13.39
C LYS A 100 40.36 16.59 -14.86
N ARG A 101 41.45 15.85 -15.14
CA ARG A 101 41.93 15.58 -16.51
C ARG A 101 40.99 14.73 -17.36
N LEU A 102 40.22 13.83 -16.74
CA LEU A 102 39.24 13.00 -17.45
C LEU A 102 37.95 13.77 -17.73
N LYS A 103 37.49 14.60 -16.77
CA LYS A 103 36.28 15.43 -16.93
C LYS A 103 36.39 16.39 -18.12
N SER A 104 37.54 17.02 -18.36
CA SER A 104 37.73 17.94 -19.50
C SER A 104 37.60 17.27 -20.88
N ARG A 105 37.68 15.94 -20.94
CA ARG A 105 37.50 15.15 -22.18
C ARG A 105 36.07 14.62 -22.36
N LEU A 106 35.20 14.88 -21.39
CA LEU A 106 33.86 14.29 -21.29
C LEU A 106 32.74 15.35 -21.25
N GLU A 107 33.03 16.62 -21.49
CA GLU A 107 32.06 17.72 -21.35
C GLU A 107 30.81 17.53 -22.23
N THR A 108 30.96 16.92 -23.41
CA THR A 108 29.86 16.59 -24.34
C THR A 108 29.30 15.18 -24.16
N TYR A 109 29.87 14.38 -23.25
CA TYR A 109 29.46 12.98 -23.08
C TYR A 109 28.11 12.90 -22.35
N PRO A 110 27.10 12.18 -22.87
CA PRO A 110 25.74 12.19 -22.31
C PRO A 110 25.63 11.82 -20.81
N LEU A 111 26.56 11.01 -20.29
CA LEU A 111 26.56 10.60 -18.89
C LEU A 111 27.43 11.47 -17.98
N TYR A 112 28.02 12.55 -18.47
CA TYR A 112 28.82 13.47 -17.66
C TYR A 112 28.17 13.90 -16.34
N PRO A 113 26.84 14.21 -16.26
CA PRO A 113 26.18 14.57 -15.00
C PRO A 113 26.32 13.50 -13.90
N TYR A 114 26.48 12.23 -14.27
CA TYR A 114 26.67 11.16 -13.29
C TYR A 114 28.04 11.22 -12.61
N LEU A 115 29.09 11.70 -13.30
CA LEU A 115 30.41 11.91 -12.68
C LEU A 115 30.33 13.00 -11.62
N GLU A 116 29.62 14.09 -11.92
CA GLU A 116 29.40 15.18 -10.97
C GLU A 116 28.59 14.71 -9.77
N TYR A 117 27.49 14.01 -10.02
CA TYR A 117 26.68 13.41 -8.97
C TYR A 117 27.49 12.48 -8.07
N TRP A 118 28.26 11.54 -8.63
CA TRP A 118 29.03 10.57 -7.84
C TRP A 118 30.13 11.24 -7.01
N TYR A 119 30.79 12.24 -7.57
CA TYR A 119 31.77 13.05 -6.85
C TYR A 119 31.11 13.77 -5.66
N LEU A 120 30.07 14.58 -5.91
CA LEU A 120 29.35 15.32 -4.86
C LEU A 120 28.80 14.38 -3.79
N ASN A 121 28.27 13.24 -4.22
CA ASN A 121 27.70 12.25 -3.33
C ASN A 121 28.73 11.56 -2.41
N ARG A 122 30.01 11.52 -2.79
CA ARG A 122 31.09 11.01 -1.93
C ARG A 122 31.53 12.07 -0.90
N HIS A 123 31.31 13.33 -1.18
CA HIS A 123 31.83 14.47 -0.42
C HIS A 123 30.73 15.35 0.20
N LEU A 124 29.54 14.79 0.45
CA LEU A 124 28.33 15.51 0.88
C LEU A 124 28.54 16.45 2.08
N THR A 125 29.41 16.10 3.02
CA THR A 125 29.66 16.92 4.22
C THR A 125 30.78 17.94 4.06
N SER A 126 31.65 17.77 3.07
CA SER A 126 32.86 18.58 2.87
C SER A 126 32.76 19.55 1.69
N VAL A 127 31.90 19.28 0.69
CA VAL A 127 31.68 20.23 -0.41
C VAL A 127 31.00 21.50 0.06
N ALA A 128 31.27 22.58 -0.67
CA ALA A 128 30.61 23.86 -0.48
C ALA A 128 29.13 23.74 -0.95
N PRO A 129 28.16 24.31 -0.21
CA PRO A 129 26.74 24.29 -0.60
C PRO A 129 26.50 24.74 -2.04
N GLU A 130 27.26 25.71 -2.51
CA GLU A 130 27.18 26.29 -3.85
C GLU A 130 27.42 25.24 -4.94
N GLN A 131 28.27 24.23 -4.68
CA GLN A 131 28.51 23.15 -5.64
C GLN A 131 27.29 22.21 -5.76
N ILE A 132 26.56 22.00 -4.67
CA ILE A 132 25.33 21.21 -4.67
C ILE A 132 24.22 21.99 -5.38
N GLU A 133 24.06 23.27 -5.05
CA GLU A 133 23.07 24.14 -5.68
C GLU A 133 23.34 24.32 -7.18
N HIS A 134 24.59 24.48 -7.58
CA HIS A 134 24.97 24.54 -8.99
C HIS A 134 24.55 23.27 -9.74
N PHE A 135 24.83 22.10 -9.18
CA PHE A 135 24.42 20.83 -9.79
C PHE A 135 22.89 20.71 -9.91
N ILE A 136 22.15 21.10 -8.86
CA ILE A 136 20.67 21.05 -8.86
C ILE A 136 20.09 22.00 -9.92
N ASN A 137 20.63 23.21 -10.04
CA ASN A 137 20.15 24.22 -10.99
C ASN A 137 20.51 23.86 -12.43
N GLN A 138 21.73 23.36 -12.67
CA GLN A 138 22.21 23.00 -14.00
C GLN A 138 21.44 21.80 -14.57
N HIS A 139 21.16 20.78 -13.76
CA HIS A 139 20.53 19.53 -14.21
C HIS A 139 19.02 19.49 -13.95
N GLY A 140 18.43 20.58 -13.47
CA GLY A 140 17.00 20.70 -13.17
C GLY A 140 16.60 20.07 -11.83
N ALA A 141 16.00 20.89 -10.96
CA ALA A 141 15.64 20.51 -9.60
C ALA A 141 14.64 19.34 -9.51
N ASP A 142 13.82 19.14 -10.53
CA ASP A 142 12.82 18.08 -10.58
C ASP A 142 13.37 16.74 -11.09
N THR A 143 14.60 16.70 -11.60
CA THR A 143 15.19 15.45 -12.05
C THR A 143 15.45 14.50 -10.88
N SER A 144 15.33 13.20 -11.14
CA SER A 144 15.56 12.17 -10.13
C SER A 144 16.96 12.25 -9.51
N LEU A 145 17.95 12.71 -10.28
CA LEU A 145 19.34 12.81 -9.83
C LEU A 145 19.55 13.99 -8.89
N ALA A 146 19.05 15.18 -9.24
CA ALA A 146 19.09 16.38 -8.40
C ALA A 146 18.33 16.16 -7.09
N ARG A 147 17.09 15.66 -7.15
CA ARG A 147 16.27 15.34 -5.96
C ARG A 147 16.98 14.37 -5.03
N ARG A 148 17.58 13.31 -5.58
CA ARG A 148 18.33 12.32 -4.81
C ARG A 148 19.58 12.92 -4.18
N LEU A 149 20.32 13.76 -4.90
CA LEU A 149 21.50 14.42 -4.35
C LEU A 149 21.13 15.33 -3.19
N HIS A 150 20.12 16.19 -3.39
CA HIS A 150 19.65 17.13 -2.38
C HIS A 150 19.20 16.42 -1.09
N TYR A 151 18.37 15.37 -1.22
CA TYR A 151 17.95 14.56 -0.07
C TYR A 151 19.14 13.95 0.69
N ARG A 152 20.10 13.35 -0.04
CA ARG A 152 21.27 12.72 0.57
C ARG A 152 22.18 13.73 1.25
N TRP A 153 22.34 14.89 0.63
CA TRP A 153 23.11 16.00 1.17
C TRP A 153 22.54 16.51 2.48
N LEU A 154 21.25 16.91 2.50
CA LEU A 154 20.59 17.38 3.71
C LEU A 154 20.62 16.34 4.84
N THR A 155 20.41 15.06 4.49
CA THR A 155 20.53 13.95 5.45
C THR A 155 21.96 13.81 5.99
N ALA A 156 22.97 13.92 5.14
CA ALA A 156 24.37 13.77 5.52
C ALA A 156 24.83 14.90 6.46
N ILE A 157 24.52 16.15 6.12
CA ILE A 157 24.87 17.31 6.96
C ILE A 157 24.10 17.28 8.29
N ALA A 158 22.85 16.79 8.30
CA ALA A 158 22.09 16.57 9.53
C ALA A 158 22.73 15.51 10.43
N LYS A 159 23.20 14.39 9.85
CA LYS A 159 23.89 13.33 10.60
C LYS A 159 25.25 13.80 11.13
N ALA A 160 25.94 14.66 10.39
CA ALA A 160 27.21 15.25 10.78
C ALA A 160 27.07 16.41 11.78
N GLY A 161 25.85 16.79 12.19
CA GLY A 161 25.63 17.88 13.13
C GLY A 161 25.92 19.28 12.58
N GLN A 162 25.98 19.45 11.26
CA GLN A 162 26.20 20.74 10.62
C GLN A 162 24.90 21.55 10.58
N TRP A 163 24.39 21.91 11.77
CA TRP A 163 23.05 22.49 11.94
C TRP A 163 22.85 23.78 11.16
N GLN A 164 23.82 24.71 11.21
CA GLN A 164 23.72 25.96 10.47
C GLN A 164 23.64 25.73 8.95
N LYS A 165 24.46 24.80 8.42
CA LYS A 165 24.42 24.45 7.00
C LYS A 165 23.07 23.84 6.62
N LEU A 166 22.48 23.00 7.48
CA LEU A 166 21.16 22.45 7.25
C LEU A 166 20.06 23.53 7.29
N LEU A 167 20.09 24.41 8.28
CA LEU A 167 19.09 25.48 8.43
C LEU A 167 19.10 26.44 7.24
N SER A 168 20.28 26.79 6.71
CA SER A 168 20.42 27.70 5.56
C SER A 168 20.03 27.08 4.22
N ASN A 169 20.03 25.75 4.10
CA ASN A 169 19.84 25.06 2.81
C ASN A 169 18.61 24.15 2.77
N TYR A 170 17.89 23.99 3.87
CA TYR A 170 16.64 23.23 3.89
C TYR A 170 15.52 23.99 3.16
N ARG A 171 14.80 23.27 2.29
CA ARG A 171 13.58 23.76 1.65
C ARG A 171 12.37 22.97 2.18
N PRO A 172 11.27 23.65 2.60
CA PRO A 172 10.05 22.96 3.01
C PRO A 172 9.55 21.98 1.95
N GLY A 173 9.11 20.81 2.38
CA GLY A 173 8.57 19.76 1.50
C GLY A 173 7.83 18.69 2.30
N THR A 174 7.40 17.63 1.64
CA THR A 174 6.59 16.55 2.26
C THR A 174 7.41 15.41 2.87
N ASP A 175 8.74 15.42 2.73
CA ASP A 175 9.60 14.38 3.28
C ASP A 175 9.72 14.53 4.80
N VAL A 176 9.11 13.59 5.52
CA VAL A 176 9.07 13.56 7.00
C VAL A 176 10.47 13.48 7.62
N ALA A 177 11.40 12.74 7.01
CA ALA A 177 12.73 12.59 7.58
C ALA A 177 13.50 13.92 7.54
N LEU A 178 13.41 14.64 6.42
CA LEU A 178 14.00 15.97 6.28
C LEU A 178 13.32 17.01 7.20
N GLN A 179 11.99 16.97 7.34
CA GLN A 179 11.29 17.83 8.30
C GLN A 179 11.80 17.61 9.73
N CYS A 180 11.97 16.35 10.14
CA CYS A 180 12.51 16.00 11.45
C CYS A 180 13.97 16.42 11.62
N HIS A 181 14.81 16.28 10.58
CA HIS A 181 16.18 16.78 10.60
C HIS A 181 16.24 18.30 10.75
N TYR A 182 15.42 19.03 10.01
CA TYR A 182 15.34 20.49 10.09
C TYR A 182 14.89 20.96 11.48
N ARG A 183 13.80 20.41 12.00
CA ARG A 183 13.31 20.74 13.35
C ARG A 183 14.31 20.38 14.44
N ARG A 184 15.05 19.27 14.27
CA ARG A 184 16.15 18.93 15.17
C ARG A 184 17.27 19.98 15.11
N ALA A 185 17.60 20.51 13.93
CA ALA A 185 18.59 21.58 13.83
C ALA A 185 18.12 22.85 14.55
N LEU A 186 16.86 23.25 14.40
CA LEU A 186 16.28 24.37 15.18
C LEU A 186 16.45 24.16 16.68
N TYR A 187 16.11 22.96 17.17
CA TYR A 187 16.26 22.60 18.59
C TYR A 187 17.71 22.70 19.07
N GLN A 188 18.66 22.18 18.27
CA GLN A 188 20.10 22.20 18.61
C GLN A 188 20.70 23.60 18.52
N SER A 189 20.11 24.49 17.73
CA SER A 189 20.48 25.92 17.64
C SER A 189 19.81 26.79 18.71
N GLY A 190 19.06 26.20 19.64
CA GLY A 190 18.43 26.91 20.77
C GLY A 190 17.00 27.40 20.51
N ASP A 191 16.48 27.31 19.29
CA ASP A 191 15.10 27.70 18.96
C ASP A 191 14.12 26.54 19.18
N GLN A 192 13.90 26.21 20.47
CA GLN A 192 13.01 25.12 20.86
C GLN A 192 11.56 25.39 20.47
N ALA A 193 11.12 26.65 20.51
CA ALA A 193 9.76 27.05 20.15
C ALA A 193 9.47 26.73 18.68
N ALA A 194 10.38 27.11 17.76
CA ALA A 194 10.22 26.78 16.35
C ALA A 194 10.36 25.27 16.08
N ALA A 195 11.28 24.59 16.80
CA ALA A 195 11.46 23.15 16.65
C ALA A 195 10.18 22.35 16.93
N PHE A 196 9.47 22.71 18.01
CA PHE A 196 8.27 22.00 18.46
C PHE A 196 6.95 22.54 17.87
N LYS A 197 6.97 23.68 17.17
CA LYS A 197 5.76 24.26 16.56
C LYS A 197 5.01 23.26 15.67
N GLY A 198 3.84 22.80 16.10
CA GLY A 198 3.01 21.85 15.34
C GLY A 198 3.62 20.44 15.22
N ILE A 199 4.50 20.05 16.15
CA ILE A 199 5.12 18.72 16.18
C ILE A 199 4.10 17.58 16.30
N GLU A 200 2.91 17.87 16.81
CA GLU A 200 1.78 16.95 16.91
C GLU A 200 1.40 16.38 15.53
N THR A 201 1.54 17.17 14.46
CA THR A 201 1.29 16.72 13.08
C THR A 201 2.25 15.60 12.64
N LEU A 202 3.45 15.56 13.22
CA LEU A 202 4.43 14.49 13.01
C LEU A 202 4.21 13.33 13.99
N TRP A 203 3.72 13.61 15.20
CA TRP A 203 3.53 12.60 16.24
C TRP A 203 2.24 11.80 16.05
N LEU A 204 1.11 12.46 15.85
CA LEU A 204 -0.25 11.90 15.81
C LEU A 204 -0.54 11.22 14.46
N VAL A 205 0.26 10.21 14.14
CA VAL A 205 0.08 9.33 13.00
C VAL A 205 0.12 7.87 13.44
N GLY A 206 -0.70 7.04 12.81
CA GLY A 206 -0.83 5.61 13.13
C GLY A 206 0.28 4.72 12.59
N LYS A 207 1.42 5.28 12.19
CA LYS A 207 2.57 4.53 11.64
C LYS A 207 3.87 4.95 12.29
N SER A 208 4.85 4.06 12.24
CA SER A 208 6.22 4.39 12.66
C SER A 208 6.77 5.52 11.79
N GLN A 209 7.34 6.53 12.42
CA GLN A 209 8.00 7.63 11.73
C GLN A 209 9.46 7.27 11.42
N PRO A 210 10.11 7.97 10.46
CA PRO A 210 11.53 7.78 10.21
C PRO A 210 12.37 7.97 11.46
N LYS A 211 13.43 7.16 11.62
CA LYS A 211 14.39 7.24 12.74
C LYS A 211 14.99 8.64 12.95
N ALA A 212 14.98 9.48 11.91
CA ALA A 212 15.36 10.89 12.00
C ALA A 212 14.54 11.70 13.01
N CYS A 213 13.29 11.30 13.28
CA CYS A 213 12.39 11.95 14.22
C CYS A 213 12.62 11.57 15.68
N ASP A 214 13.24 10.42 15.95
CA ASP A 214 13.36 9.89 17.33
C ASP A 214 14.04 10.86 18.29
N PRO A 215 15.16 11.54 17.93
CA PRO A 215 15.81 12.48 18.85
C PRO A 215 14.94 13.72 19.14
N LEU A 216 14.19 14.19 18.14
CA LEU A 216 13.30 15.33 18.29
C LEU A 216 12.10 14.97 19.17
N PHE A 217 11.48 13.82 18.93
CA PHE A 217 10.40 13.32 19.78
C PHE A 217 10.87 13.07 21.19
N LYS A 218 12.05 12.48 21.39
CA LYS A 218 12.61 12.28 22.73
C LYS A 218 12.73 13.62 23.46
N ALA A 219 13.25 14.67 22.81
CA ALA A 219 13.35 15.99 23.42
C ALA A 219 11.98 16.60 23.76
N TRP A 220 11.01 16.49 22.83
CA TRP A 220 9.66 17.01 23.05
C TRP A 220 8.89 16.25 24.14
N GLN A 221 9.14 14.94 24.29
CA GLN A 221 8.52 14.09 25.31
C GLN A 221 8.88 14.48 26.74
N GLU A 222 10.00 15.18 26.95
CA GLU A 222 10.41 15.71 28.25
C GLU A 222 9.71 17.04 28.60
N THR A 223 8.89 17.59 27.69
CA THR A 223 8.17 18.84 27.91
C THR A 223 6.75 18.60 28.46
N PRO A 224 6.15 19.56 29.19
CA PRO A 224 4.76 19.47 29.64
C PRO A 224 3.72 19.34 28.52
N GLN A 225 4.09 19.65 27.27
CA GLN A 225 3.20 19.53 26.12
C GLN A 225 2.92 18.05 25.79
N PHE A 226 3.85 17.14 26.12
CA PHE A 226 3.66 15.71 25.92
C PHE A 226 2.87 15.07 27.06
N THR A 227 1.65 14.61 26.76
CA THR A 227 0.75 14.04 27.77
C THR A 227 0.42 12.57 27.48
N PRO A 228 0.04 11.77 28.50
CA PRO A 228 -0.46 10.41 28.30
C PRO A 228 -1.67 10.35 27.36
N ALA A 229 -2.53 11.37 27.35
CA ALA A 229 -3.66 11.47 26.42
C ALA A 229 -3.20 11.51 24.95
N MET A 230 -2.12 12.24 24.66
CA MET A 230 -1.56 12.30 23.31
C MET A 230 -0.85 11.01 22.89
N ALA A 231 -0.21 10.31 23.85
CA ALA A 231 0.30 8.97 23.61
C ALA A 231 -0.85 7.98 23.33
N TRP A 232 -1.96 8.08 24.05
CA TRP A 232 -3.16 7.27 23.83
C TRP A 232 -3.79 7.48 22.45
N GLN A 233 -3.95 8.73 22.01
CA GLN A 233 -4.43 9.03 20.65
C GLN A 233 -3.56 8.36 19.58
N ARG A 234 -2.24 8.36 19.76
CA ARG A 234 -1.34 7.66 18.83
C ARG A 234 -1.48 6.13 18.91
N VAL A 235 -1.77 5.57 20.08
CA VAL A 235 -2.11 4.13 20.21
C VAL A 235 -3.37 3.80 19.42
N GLU A 236 -4.43 4.61 19.52
CA GLU A 236 -5.66 4.40 18.75
C GLU A 236 -5.38 4.40 17.24
N LEU A 237 -4.65 5.40 16.74
CA LEU A 237 -4.25 5.48 15.34
C LEU A 237 -3.40 4.28 14.90
N ALA A 238 -2.44 3.86 15.75
CA ALA A 238 -1.59 2.70 15.47
C ALA A 238 -2.41 1.41 15.41
N MET A 239 -3.31 1.23 16.37
CA MET A 239 -4.16 0.04 16.43
C MET A 239 -5.14 0.00 15.26
N GLN A 240 -5.76 1.11 14.86
CA GLN A 240 -6.60 1.18 13.66
C GLN A 240 -5.88 0.66 12.40
N ARG A 241 -4.57 0.85 12.30
CA ARG A 241 -3.72 0.37 11.20
C ARG A 241 -3.10 -1.01 11.42
N GLY A 242 -3.30 -1.62 12.59
CA GLY A 242 -2.71 -2.91 12.96
C GLY A 242 -1.22 -2.83 13.32
N GLU A 243 -0.69 -1.64 13.63
CA GLU A 243 0.72 -1.38 13.99
C GLU A 243 1.02 -1.77 15.44
N ILE A 244 0.91 -3.07 15.75
CA ILE A 244 1.00 -3.58 17.13
C ILE A 244 2.35 -3.32 17.80
N TYR A 245 3.44 -3.19 17.05
CA TYR A 245 4.76 -2.91 17.62
C TYR A 245 4.88 -1.44 18.05
N LEU A 246 4.31 -0.53 17.27
CA LEU A 246 4.21 0.88 17.64
C LEU A 246 3.30 1.04 18.86
N ALA A 247 2.14 0.42 18.87
CA ALA A 247 1.25 0.44 20.04
C ALA A 247 1.94 -0.09 21.30
N ARG A 248 2.72 -1.19 21.20
CA ARG A 248 3.52 -1.71 22.32
C ARG A 248 4.58 -0.72 22.79
N TYR A 249 5.26 -0.04 21.86
CA TYR A 249 6.25 0.97 22.22
C TYR A 249 5.63 2.11 23.04
N LEU A 250 4.43 2.55 22.65
CA LEU A 250 3.72 3.70 23.23
C LEU A 250 3.20 3.45 24.65
N GLU A 251 3.00 2.20 25.05
CA GLU A 251 2.54 1.81 26.40
C GLU A 251 3.37 2.40 27.55
N ARG A 252 4.66 2.67 27.32
CA ARG A 252 5.54 3.27 28.33
C ARG A 252 5.13 4.69 28.72
N PHE A 253 4.40 5.40 27.86
CA PHE A 253 3.96 6.78 28.06
C PHE A 253 2.53 6.88 28.59
N LEU A 254 1.86 5.75 28.81
CA LEU A 254 0.47 5.69 29.21
C LEU A 254 0.32 5.62 30.74
N THR A 255 -0.83 6.07 31.23
CA THR A 255 -1.27 5.76 32.60
C THR A 255 -1.46 4.25 32.77
N PRO A 256 -1.47 3.70 34.00
CA PRO A 256 -1.70 2.28 34.22
C PRO A 256 -2.99 1.74 33.59
N GLU A 257 -4.08 2.51 33.65
CA GLU A 257 -5.36 2.13 33.05
C GLU A 257 -5.29 2.09 31.51
N GLN A 258 -4.76 3.15 30.89
CA GLN A 258 -4.58 3.21 29.44
C GLN A 258 -3.65 2.11 28.95
N ARG A 259 -2.58 1.81 29.70
CA ARG A 259 -1.65 0.72 29.38
C ARG A 259 -2.36 -0.63 29.36
N ALA A 260 -3.19 -0.93 30.37
CA ALA A 260 -3.96 -2.18 30.40
C ALA A 260 -4.91 -2.29 29.20
N LYS A 261 -5.61 -1.20 28.83
CA LYS A 261 -6.46 -1.15 27.64
C LYS A 261 -5.66 -1.36 26.34
N ALA A 262 -4.52 -0.69 26.16
CA ALA A 262 -3.67 -0.85 24.99
C ALA A 262 -3.15 -2.30 24.85
N GLN A 263 -2.75 -2.92 25.96
CA GLN A 263 -2.29 -4.30 25.99
C GLN A 263 -3.39 -5.26 25.56
N LEU A 264 -4.58 -5.15 26.16
CA LEU A 264 -5.74 -5.96 25.80
C LEU A 264 -6.10 -5.80 24.33
N TRP A 265 -6.10 -4.58 23.80
CA TRP A 265 -6.39 -4.34 22.39
C TRP A 265 -5.38 -5.04 21.45
N ARG A 266 -4.08 -4.95 21.77
CA ARG A 266 -3.05 -5.70 21.03
C ARG A 266 -3.23 -7.21 21.12
N GLU A 267 -3.66 -7.72 22.28
CA GLU A 267 -3.89 -9.14 22.49
C GLU A 267 -5.11 -9.63 21.69
N VAL A 268 -6.18 -8.85 21.62
CA VAL A 268 -7.31 -9.09 20.69
C VAL A 268 -6.84 -9.15 19.24
N TYR A 269 -5.96 -8.26 18.82
CA TYR A 269 -5.41 -8.31 17.46
C TYR A 269 -4.56 -9.56 17.18
N ARG A 270 -3.86 -10.09 18.20
CA ARG A 270 -3.02 -11.30 18.07
C ARG A 270 -3.86 -12.58 18.08
N SER A 271 -4.79 -12.66 19.03
CA SER A 271 -5.54 -13.87 19.37
C SER A 271 -7.03 -13.53 19.59
N PRO A 272 -7.75 -13.12 18.53
CA PRO A 272 -9.10 -12.56 18.66
C PRO A 272 -10.10 -13.54 19.28
N GLU A 273 -10.07 -14.82 18.90
CA GLU A 273 -10.97 -15.87 19.41
C GLU A 273 -10.94 -15.97 20.94
N LYS A 274 -9.74 -15.96 21.53
CA LYS A 274 -9.56 -16.05 22.99
C LYS A 274 -9.85 -14.71 23.68
N MET A 275 -9.30 -13.63 23.14
CA MET A 275 -9.19 -12.38 23.89
C MET A 275 -10.44 -11.51 23.83
N MET A 276 -11.32 -11.70 22.84
CA MET A 276 -12.61 -11.01 22.81
C MET A 276 -13.55 -11.41 23.96
N GLN A 277 -13.29 -12.54 24.65
CA GLN A 277 -14.03 -12.99 25.83
C GLN A 277 -13.59 -12.29 27.13
N HIS A 278 -12.57 -11.42 27.07
CA HIS A 278 -12.06 -10.74 28.26
C HIS A 278 -13.15 -9.92 28.95
N ALA A 279 -13.21 -9.95 30.29
CA ALA A 279 -14.28 -9.36 31.09
C ALA A 279 -14.52 -7.87 30.78
N ILE A 280 -13.45 -7.08 30.57
CA ILE A 280 -13.56 -5.65 30.22
C ILE A 280 -14.32 -5.44 28.90
N LEU A 281 -14.22 -6.37 27.95
CA LEU A 281 -14.90 -6.28 26.65
C LEU A 281 -16.36 -6.73 26.72
N GLN A 282 -16.78 -7.40 27.79
CA GLN A 282 -18.17 -7.86 27.97
C GLN A 282 -19.15 -6.71 28.30
N ARG A 283 -18.63 -5.51 28.58
CA ARG A 283 -19.45 -4.31 28.81
C ARG A 283 -19.56 -3.53 27.52
N ASP A 284 -20.78 -3.20 27.11
CA ASP A 284 -20.99 -2.35 25.96
C ASP A 284 -20.52 -0.90 26.24
N THR A 285 -19.38 -0.57 25.64
CA THR A 285 -18.80 0.77 25.59
C THR A 285 -18.30 1.08 24.18
N PRO A 286 -18.20 2.35 23.77
CA PRO A 286 -17.61 2.73 22.47
C PRO A 286 -16.21 2.13 22.24
N TRP A 287 -15.40 2.05 23.30
CA TRP A 287 -14.08 1.44 23.25
C TRP A 287 -14.15 -0.08 23.02
N SER A 288 -14.97 -0.81 23.79
CA SER A 288 -15.15 -2.25 23.60
C SER A 288 -15.62 -2.59 22.19
N ARG A 289 -16.59 -1.83 21.65
CA ARG A 289 -17.07 -1.98 20.26
C ARG A 289 -15.94 -1.82 19.26
N THR A 290 -15.09 -0.81 19.43
CA THR A 290 -13.92 -0.59 18.57
C THR A 290 -12.96 -1.78 18.59
N VAL A 291 -12.64 -2.30 19.78
CA VAL A 291 -11.73 -3.44 19.96
C VAL A 291 -12.34 -4.73 19.40
N LEU A 292 -13.61 -5.02 19.70
CA LEU A 292 -14.35 -6.19 19.22
C LEU A 292 -14.52 -6.16 17.70
N LEU A 293 -14.85 -5.01 17.12
CA LEU A 293 -14.94 -4.85 15.66
C LEU A 293 -13.59 -5.12 14.97
N GLN A 294 -12.48 -4.69 15.57
CA GLN A 294 -11.18 -5.06 15.03
C GLN A 294 -10.89 -6.55 15.20
N GLY A 295 -11.23 -7.11 16.37
CA GLY A 295 -11.08 -8.53 16.67
C GLY A 295 -11.84 -9.42 15.70
N ILE A 296 -13.09 -9.10 15.39
CA ILE A 296 -13.93 -9.89 14.47
C ILE A 296 -13.40 -9.84 13.04
N LYS A 297 -12.98 -8.64 12.57
CA LYS A 297 -12.32 -8.50 11.26
C LYS A 297 -11.02 -9.30 11.20
N ARG A 298 -10.25 -9.30 12.28
CA ARG A 298 -9.01 -10.09 12.37
C ARG A 298 -9.28 -11.59 12.39
N LEU A 299 -10.34 -12.04 13.06
CA LEU A 299 -10.77 -13.43 13.08
C LEU A 299 -11.24 -13.88 11.70
N ALA A 300 -12.04 -13.05 11.02
CA ALA A 300 -12.61 -13.35 9.70
C ALA A 300 -11.53 -13.68 8.65
N ARG A 301 -10.38 -12.99 8.70
CA ARG A 301 -9.23 -13.28 7.81
C ARG A 301 -8.69 -14.71 7.92
N ARG A 302 -8.85 -15.36 9.07
CA ARG A 302 -8.27 -16.69 9.36
C ARG A 302 -9.33 -17.78 9.47
N GLN A 303 -10.48 -17.45 10.07
CA GLN A 303 -11.56 -18.38 10.40
C GLN A 303 -12.91 -17.68 10.16
N PRO A 304 -13.29 -17.43 8.90
CA PRO A 304 -14.47 -16.62 8.56
C PRO A 304 -15.79 -17.21 9.05
N LEU A 305 -15.97 -18.53 8.99
CA LEU A 305 -17.17 -19.19 9.55
C LEU A 305 -17.29 -18.97 11.07
N LYS A 306 -16.18 -19.05 11.82
CA LYS A 306 -16.22 -18.74 13.26
C LYS A 306 -16.50 -17.27 13.51
N ALA A 307 -15.94 -16.37 12.70
CA ALA A 307 -16.20 -14.95 12.79
C ALA A 307 -17.68 -14.64 12.54
N ALA A 308 -18.30 -15.25 11.53
CA ALA A 308 -19.73 -15.11 11.24
C ALA A 308 -20.60 -15.46 12.47
N ARG A 309 -20.41 -16.66 13.04
CA ARG A 309 -21.15 -17.12 14.23
C ARG A 309 -20.94 -16.21 15.45
N GLN A 310 -19.71 -15.76 15.66
CA GLN A 310 -19.42 -14.87 16.78
C GLN A 310 -20.00 -13.46 16.55
N TRP A 311 -20.03 -12.99 15.30
CA TRP A 311 -20.60 -11.71 14.94
C TRP A 311 -22.10 -11.65 15.22
N GLU A 312 -22.86 -12.71 14.93
CA GLU A 312 -24.31 -12.77 15.24
C GLU A 312 -24.60 -12.43 16.71
N THR A 313 -23.86 -13.05 17.63
CA THR A 313 -23.98 -12.77 19.07
C THR A 313 -23.51 -11.36 19.44
N LEU A 314 -22.44 -10.86 18.82
CA LEU A 314 -21.92 -9.52 19.12
C LEU A 314 -22.87 -8.42 18.60
N ALA A 315 -23.39 -8.57 17.39
CA ALA A 315 -24.29 -7.62 16.76
C ALA A 315 -25.60 -7.44 17.55
N SER A 316 -26.09 -8.51 18.20
CA SER A 316 -27.31 -8.44 19.03
C SER A 316 -27.08 -7.83 20.41
N ASN A 317 -25.88 -7.98 20.97
CA ASN A 317 -25.63 -7.67 22.39
C ASN A 317 -24.96 -6.30 22.61
N TYR A 318 -24.50 -5.64 21.54
CA TYR A 318 -23.79 -4.37 21.61
C TYR A 318 -24.41 -3.35 20.65
N ALA A 319 -24.43 -2.09 21.05
CA ALA A 319 -24.95 -0.98 20.27
C ALA A 319 -23.98 -0.53 19.15
N PHE A 320 -23.64 -1.43 18.22
CA PHE A 320 -22.90 -1.05 17.02
C PHE A 320 -23.73 -0.11 16.15
N ASN A 321 -23.11 0.90 15.56
CA ASN A 321 -23.79 1.75 14.57
C ASN A 321 -23.83 1.06 13.19
N GLY A 322 -24.64 1.57 12.27
CA GLY A 322 -24.81 0.98 10.94
C GLY A 322 -23.50 0.82 10.17
N GLU A 323 -22.62 1.83 10.22
CA GLU A 323 -21.30 1.76 9.58
C GLU A 323 -20.42 0.63 10.15
N GLN A 324 -20.43 0.45 11.47
CA GLN A 324 -19.67 -0.61 12.14
C GLN A 324 -20.20 -1.99 11.74
N ILE A 325 -21.53 -2.15 11.66
CA ILE A 325 -22.19 -3.39 11.26
C ILE A 325 -21.81 -3.75 9.82
N VAL A 326 -22.10 -2.87 8.86
CA VAL A 326 -21.76 -3.05 7.44
C VAL A 326 -20.27 -3.34 7.27
N SER A 327 -19.42 -2.62 8.00
CA SER A 327 -17.97 -2.82 7.93
C SER A 327 -17.51 -4.19 8.44
N ALA A 328 -18.15 -4.74 9.47
CA ALA A 328 -17.87 -6.09 9.98
C ALA A 328 -18.36 -7.15 9.00
N GLU A 329 -19.63 -7.05 8.61
CA GLU A 329 -20.33 -7.99 7.75
C GLU A 329 -19.66 -8.08 6.38
N LYS A 330 -19.30 -6.94 5.78
CA LYS A 330 -18.50 -6.91 4.54
C LYS A 330 -17.18 -7.65 4.69
N HIS A 331 -16.48 -7.49 5.80
CA HIS A 331 -15.21 -8.19 6.01
C HIS A 331 -15.43 -9.71 6.13
N ILE A 332 -16.48 -10.12 6.83
CA ILE A 332 -16.85 -11.53 6.99
C ILE A 332 -17.25 -12.14 5.65
N ALA A 333 -18.19 -11.51 4.93
CA ALA A 333 -18.71 -11.95 3.63
C ALA A 333 -17.59 -12.16 2.61
N LEU A 334 -16.70 -11.16 2.44
CA LEU A 334 -15.60 -11.25 1.50
C LEU A 334 -14.61 -12.36 1.86
N HIS A 335 -14.38 -12.62 3.15
CA HIS A 335 -13.49 -13.69 3.57
C HIS A 335 -14.12 -15.09 3.45
N LEU A 336 -15.42 -15.24 3.76
CA LEU A 336 -16.18 -16.45 3.46
C LEU A 336 -16.12 -16.76 1.95
N ALA A 337 -16.43 -15.77 1.12
CA ALA A 337 -16.45 -15.90 -0.33
C ALA A 337 -15.08 -16.30 -0.89
N SER A 338 -14.01 -15.66 -0.39
CA SER A 338 -12.64 -15.98 -0.80
C SER A 338 -12.20 -17.40 -0.45
N GLN A 339 -12.79 -18.01 0.58
CA GLN A 339 -12.57 -19.42 0.94
C GLN A 339 -13.56 -20.35 0.23
N GLY A 340 -14.56 -19.79 -0.47
CA GLY A 340 -15.54 -20.56 -1.20
C GLY A 340 -16.65 -21.14 -0.34
N GLU A 341 -16.85 -20.60 0.85
CA GLU A 341 -17.89 -21.04 1.78
C GLU A 341 -19.27 -20.61 1.26
N PRO A 342 -20.23 -21.53 1.07
CA PRO A 342 -21.59 -21.18 0.63
C PRO A 342 -22.30 -20.17 1.55
N GLU A 343 -21.95 -20.17 2.84
CA GLU A 343 -22.43 -19.21 3.83
C GLU A 343 -22.08 -17.76 3.49
N ALA A 344 -21.18 -17.50 2.54
CA ALA A 344 -20.94 -16.15 2.04
C ALA A 344 -22.17 -15.54 1.39
N MET A 345 -22.99 -16.35 0.71
CA MET A 345 -24.00 -15.86 -0.22
C MET A 345 -25.08 -14.98 0.45
N PRO A 346 -25.71 -15.40 1.57
CA PRO A 346 -26.69 -14.55 2.25
C PRO A 346 -26.12 -13.20 2.71
N TRP A 347 -24.85 -13.16 3.10
CA TRP A 347 -24.18 -11.93 3.54
C TRP A 347 -23.89 -11.01 2.35
N LEU A 348 -23.49 -11.57 1.21
CA LEU A 348 -23.26 -10.80 -0.01
C LEU A 348 -24.57 -10.21 -0.57
N ILE A 349 -25.67 -10.94 -0.46
CA ILE A 349 -27.02 -10.47 -0.83
C ILE A 349 -27.47 -9.35 0.12
N SER A 350 -27.33 -9.53 1.44
CA SER A 350 -27.78 -8.53 2.42
C SER A 350 -26.98 -7.22 2.36
N LEU A 351 -25.73 -7.29 1.89
CA LEU A 351 -24.84 -6.14 1.71
C LEU A 351 -24.95 -5.49 0.33
N ALA A 352 -25.83 -5.99 -0.55
CA ALA A 352 -25.92 -5.53 -1.92
C ALA A 352 -26.48 -4.11 -2.00
N ASP A 353 -25.57 -3.14 -1.88
CA ASP A 353 -25.69 -1.77 -2.32
C ASP A 353 -24.92 -1.62 -3.65
N ASP A 354 -25.53 -0.98 -4.64
CA ASP A 354 -24.98 -0.76 -5.98
C ASP A 354 -23.65 0.03 -5.98
N SER A 355 -23.27 0.60 -4.83
CA SER A 355 -22.01 1.32 -4.66
C SER A 355 -20.78 0.42 -4.45
N ASP A 356 -20.94 -0.83 -3.99
CA ASP A 356 -19.80 -1.67 -3.55
C ASP A 356 -19.38 -2.72 -4.60
N ALA A 357 -18.54 -2.29 -5.55
CA ALA A 357 -18.07 -3.13 -6.66
C ALA A 357 -17.46 -4.47 -6.21
N LYS A 358 -16.79 -4.49 -5.05
CA LYS A 358 -16.14 -5.71 -4.56
C LYS A 358 -17.14 -6.73 -4.01
N VAL A 359 -18.18 -6.27 -3.32
CA VAL A 359 -19.25 -7.17 -2.85
C VAL A 359 -19.99 -7.78 -4.04
N ARG A 360 -20.29 -6.99 -5.08
CA ARG A 360 -20.91 -7.49 -6.31
C ARG A 360 -20.05 -8.52 -7.03
N GLU A 361 -18.77 -8.23 -7.22
CA GLU A 361 -17.83 -9.16 -7.85
C GLU A 361 -17.85 -10.51 -7.14
N TRP A 362 -17.71 -10.52 -5.81
CA TRP A 362 -17.72 -11.77 -5.03
C TRP A 362 -19.09 -12.46 -5.03
N ARG A 363 -20.19 -11.71 -5.10
CA ARG A 363 -21.55 -12.25 -5.24
C ARG A 363 -21.69 -13.05 -6.52
N VAL A 364 -21.32 -12.47 -7.67
CA VAL A 364 -21.36 -13.15 -8.96
C VAL A 364 -20.41 -14.35 -8.99
N LEU A 365 -19.20 -14.22 -8.46
CA LEU A 365 -18.24 -15.33 -8.40
C LEU A 365 -18.76 -16.51 -7.55
N MET A 366 -19.42 -16.22 -6.43
CA MET A 366 -20.05 -17.25 -5.60
C MET A 366 -21.25 -17.90 -6.30
N ALA A 367 -22.10 -17.12 -6.97
CA ALA A 367 -23.22 -17.64 -7.75
C ALA A 367 -22.74 -18.60 -8.86
N ILE A 368 -21.72 -18.22 -9.62
CA ILE A 368 -21.08 -19.10 -10.62
C ILE A 368 -20.56 -20.38 -9.95
N LYS A 369 -19.85 -20.27 -8.83
CA LYS A 369 -19.31 -21.42 -8.10
C LYS A 369 -20.39 -22.38 -7.61
N MET A 370 -21.56 -21.85 -7.27
CA MET A 370 -22.72 -22.61 -6.79
C MET A 370 -23.62 -23.11 -7.93
N ASN A 371 -23.32 -22.77 -9.19
CA ASN A 371 -24.17 -23.01 -10.38
C ASN A 371 -25.54 -22.33 -10.29
N ASP A 372 -25.62 -21.20 -9.60
CA ASP A 372 -26.83 -20.39 -9.47
C ASP A 372 -26.83 -19.30 -10.57
N TRP A 373 -27.26 -19.67 -11.77
CA TRP A 373 -27.19 -18.79 -12.94
C TRP A 373 -28.15 -17.60 -12.87
N GLU A 374 -29.28 -17.74 -12.18
CA GLU A 374 -30.24 -16.64 -11.99
C GLU A 374 -29.59 -15.51 -11.20
N GLU A 375 -28.87 -15.87 -10.15
CA GLU A 375 -28.18 -14.95 -9.26
C GLU A 375 -26.96 -14.27 -9.91
N THR A 376 -26.43 -14.80 -11.01
CA THR A 376 -25.35 -14.14 -11.76
C THR A 376 -25.80 -12.88 -12.51
N LEU A 377 -27.12 -12.69 -12.68
CA LEU A 377 -27.72 -11.58 -13.42
C LEU A 377 -28.05 -10.36 -12.54
N PHE A 378 -27.71 -10.42 -11.25
CA PHE A 378 -27.92 -9.34 -10.28
C PHE A 378 -27.25 -8.02 -10.68
#